data_AF-A0A2G4GYN3-F1
#
_entry.id   AF-A0A2G4GYN3-F1
#
_cell.length_a   1.000
_cell.length_b   1.000
_cell.length_c   1.000
_cell.angle_alpha   90.00
_cell.angle_beta   90.00
_cell.angle_gamma   90.00
#
_symmetry.space_group_name_H-M   'P 1'
#
loop_
_entity.id
_entity.type
_entity.pdbx_description
1 polymer ?
#
loop_
_entity_poly.entity_id
_entity_poly.type
_entity_poly.pdbx_seq_one_letter_code
_entity_poly.pdbx_strand_id
1 'polypeptide(L)'
;MQRSFRYYDLILGAFVAVLLCSNLIGPAKVVQLDLPFFGKTDFGAGNLFFPLSYIFGDILTEVYGYALARRVIWAGFGAMLFATVMTWVVLAMPASPN
;
A
#
# COMPACT_ATOMS: atom_id res chain seq x y z
N MET A 1 -16.21 22.68 -17.30
CA MET A 1 -15.40 23.17 -16.16
C MET A 1 -14.57 22.00 -15.64
N GLN A 2 -13.28 21.92 -15.98
CA GLN A 2 -12.39 20.97 -15.33
C GLN A 2 -12.21 21.42 -13.87
N ARG A 3 -12.87 20.74 -12.92
CA ARG A 3 -12.54 20.93 -11.50
C ARG A 3 -11.12 20.39 -11.33
N SER A 4 -10.15 21.30 -11.28
CA SER A 4 -8.77 20.99 -10.92
C SER A 4 -8.76 20.60 -9.45
N PHE A 5 -8.85 19.29 -9.20
CA PHE A 5 -8.74 18.73 -7.87
C PHE A 5 -7.31 18.89 -7.36
N ARG A 6 -7.03 19.98 -6.65
CA ARG A 6 -5.68 20.39 -6.21
C ARG A 6 -4.92 19.36 -5.37
N TYR A 7 -5.62 18.38 -4.80
CA TYR A 7 -5.03 17.36 -3.92
C TYR A 7 -5.13 15.94 -4.47
N TYR A 8 -5.68 15.74 -5.66
CA TYR A 8 -5.86 14.40 -6.23
C TYR A 8 -4.53 13.66 -6.42
N ASP A 9 -3.53 14.34 -6.99
CA ASP A 9 -2.22 13.73 -7.27
C ASP A 9 -1.46 13.38 -5.98
N LEU A 10 -1.62 14.20 -4.93
CA LEU A 10 -1.04 13.94 -3.61
C LEU A 10 -1.68 12.71 -2.94
N ILE A 11 -3.00 12.58 -3.03
CA ILE A 11 -3.73 11.42 -2.49
C ILE A 11 -3.42 10.16 -3.30
N LEU A 12 -3.28 10.28 -4.62
CA LEU A 12 -2.82 9.19 -5.47
C LEU A 12 -1.43 8.71 -5.03
N GLY A 13 -0.47 9.62 -4.90
CA GLY A 13 0.87 9.29 -4.44
C GLY A 13 0.89 8.67 -3.04
N ALA A 14 0.13 9.22 -2.11
CA ALA A 14 -0.01 8.69 -0.75
C ALA A 14 -0.61 7.28 -0.74
N PHE A 15 -1.66 7.03 -1.54
CA PHE A 15 -2.26 5.71 -1.67
C PHE A 15 -1.27 4.69 -2.21
N VAL A 16 -0.55 5.01 -3.30
CA VAL A 16 0.45 4.11 -3.89
C VAL A 16 1.58 3.82 -2.89
N ALA A 17 2.05 4.84 -2.16
CA ALA A 17 3.08 4.68 -1.15
C ALA A 17 2.63 3.77 0.01
N VAL A 18 1.43 3.99 0.55
CA VAL A 18 0.86 3.15 1.62
C VAL A 18 0.66 1.72 1.14
N LEU A 19 0.19 1.53 -0.10
CA LEU A 19 -0.01 0.21 -0.68
C LEU A 19 1.32 -0.53 -0.82
N LEU A 20 2.36 0.11 -1.36
CA LEU A 20 3.70 -0.49 -1.49
C LEU A 20 4.31 -0.81 -0.13
N CYS A 21 4.32 0.15 0.81
CA CYS A 21 4.88 -0.04 2.13
C CYS A 21 4.17 -1.16 2.90
N SER A 22 2.84 -1.21 2.83
CA SER A 22 2.06 -2.26 3.50
C SER A 22 2.36 -3.65 2.95
N ASN A 23 2.61 -3.78 1.63
CA ASN A 23 2.87 -5.06 0.99
C ASN A 23 4.36 -5.49 1.05
N LEU A 24 5.30 -4.57 1.15
CA LEU A 24 6.74 -4.88 1.19
C LEU A 24 7.31 -4.93 2.61
N ILE A 25 6.95 -3.97 3.46
CA ILE A 25 7.48 -3.84 4.83
C ILE A 25 6.61 -4.62 5.81
N GLY A 26 5.30 -4.58 5.61
CA GLY A 26 4.32 -5.16 6.53
C GLY A 26 4.51 -6.66 6.83
N PRO A 27 4.72 -7.53 5.82
CA PRO A 27 4.94 -8.96 6.04
C PRO A 27 6.30 -9.29 6.65
N ALA A 28 7.28 -8.37 6.57
CA ALA A 28 8.64 -8.62 7.02
C ALA A 28 8.76 -8.76 8.56
N LYS A 29 7.74 -8.34 9.32
CA LYS A 29 7.75 -8.41 10.78
C LYS A 29 6.42 -8.89 11.32
N VAL A 30 6.45 -9.98 12.11
CA VAL A 30 5.33 -10.40 12.95
C VAL A 30 5.44 -9.67 14.29
N VAL A 31 4.33 -9.08 14.74
CA VAL A 31 4.24 -8.37 16.01
C VAL A 31 3.28 -9.13 16.90
N GLN A 32 3.68 -9.31 18.15
CA GLN A 32 2.82 -9.85 19.20
C GLN A 32 2.26 -8.66 19.99
N LEU A 33 0.94 -8.44 19.94
CA LEU A 33 0.28 -7.50 20.86
C LEU A 33 -0.52 -8.28 21.89
N ASP A 34 -0.49 -7.76 23.12
CA ASP A 34 -1.38 -8.21 24.18
C ASP A 34 -2.69 -7.42 24.06
N LEU A 35 -3.71 -8.07 23.47
CA LEU A 35 -5.01 -7.46 23.28
C LEU A 35 -5.86 -7.70 24.54
N PRO A 36 -6.54 -6.66 25.08
CA PRO A 36 -7.24 -6.71 26.38
C PRO A 36 -8.38 -7.75 26.47
N PHE A 37 -8.75 -8.39 25.35
CA PHE A 37 -9.78 -9.44 25.29
C PHE A 37 -9.33 -10.73 24.61
N PHE A 38 -8.20 -10.73 23.90
CA PHE A 38 -7.73 -11.86 23.08
C PHE A 38 -6.38 -12.42 23.56
N GLY A 39 -5.74 -11.77 24.54
CA GLY A 39 -4.40 -12.12 25.00
C GLY A 39 -3.33 -11.83 23.95
N LYS A 40 -2.16 -12.47 24.11
CA LYS A 40 -1.03 -12.33 23.18
C LYS A 40 -1.38 -12.89 21.80
N THR A 41 -1.61 -11.99 20.86
CA THR A 41 -1.98 -12.33 19.48
C THR A 41 -0.87 -11.90 18.55
N ASP A 42 -0.41 -12.84 17.73
CA ASP A 42 0.58 -12.60 16.69
C ASP A 42 -0.13 -12.15 15.40
N PHE A 43 0.27 -11.01 14.86
CA PHE A 43 -0.24 -10.52 13.57
C PHE A 43 0.91 -9.87 12.79
N GLY A 44 0.83 -9.93 11.46
CA GLY A 44 1.79 -9.25 10.59
C GLY A 44 1.69 -7.74 10.78
N ALA A 45 2.81 -7.05 10.94
CA ALA A 45 2.85 -5.60 11.13
C ALA A 45 2.11 -4.83 10.02
N GLY A 46 2.06 -5.40 8.81
CA GLY A 46 1.29 -4.88 7.68
C GLY A 46 -0.20 -4.73 7.93
N ASN A 47 -0.79 -5.58 8.79
CA ASN A 47 -2.21 -5.50 9.12
C ASN A 47 -2.57 -4.22 9.88
N LEU A 48 -1.61 -3.57 10.54
CA LEU A 48 -1.83 -2.28 11.21
C LEU A 48 -1.97 -1.11 10.23
N PHE A 49 -1.29 -1.20 9.08
CA PHE A 49 -1.29 -0.14 8.07
C PHE A 49 -2.33 -0.38 6.97
N PHE A 50 -2.88 -1.58 6.87
CA PHE A 50 -3.96 -1.91 5.95
C PHE A 50 -5.19 -0.98 6.10
N PRO A 51 -5.66 -0.60 7.31
CA PRO A 51 -6.74 0.36 7.50
C PRO A 51 -6.50 1.72 6.82
N LEU A 52 -5.26 2.21 6.76
CA LEU A 52 -4.94 3.45 6.07
C LEU A 52 -5.25 3.34 4.56
N SER A 53 -4.99 2.19 3.95
CA SER A 53 -5.30 1.99 2.53
C SER A 53 -6.80 2.07 2.24
N TYR A 54 -7.66 1.59 3.16
CA TYR A 54 -9.11 1.72 3.03
C TYR A 54 -9.56 3.17 3.15
N ILE A 55 -9.02 3.94 4.10
CA ILE A 55 -9.34 5.37 4.26
C ILE A 55 -9.05 6.14 2.96
N PHE A 56 -7.89 5.90 2.35
CA PHE A 56 -7.56 6.52 1.06
C PHE A 56 -8.49 6.03 -0.06
N GLY A 57 -8.82 4.75 -0.08
CA GLY A 57 -9.78 4.16 -1.02
C GLY A 57 -11.16 4.82 -0.96
N ASP A 58 -11.71 4.95 0.25
CA ASP A 58 -13.01 5.55 0.51
C ASP A 58 -13.02 7.03 0.09
N ILE A 59 -12.01 7.81 0.48
CA ILE A 59 -11.86 9.21 0.07
C ILE A 59 -11.81 9.32 -1.47
N LEU A 60 -11.09 8.43 -2.15
CA LEU A 60 -11.00 8.43 -3.60
C LEU A 60 -12.35 8.13 -4.26
N THR A 61 -13.10 7.16 -3.76
CA THR A 61 -14.39 6.78 -4.34
C THR A 61 -15.51 7.76 -4.00
N GLU A 62 -15.52 8.34 -2.80
CA GLU A 62 -16.59 9.21 -2.30
C GLU A 62 -16.38 10.70 -2.68
N VAL A 63 -15.14 11.20 -2.63
CA VAL A 63 -14.85 12.63 -2.89
C VAL A 63 -14.53 12.89 -4.37
N TYR A 64 -13.71 12.03 -4.97
CA TYR A 64 -13.23 12.20 -6.34
C TYR A 64 -14.05 11.40 -7.36
N GLY A 65 -14.86 10.46 -6.88
CA GLY A 65 -15.75 9.65 -7.71
C GLY A 65 -15.04 8.48 -8.41
N TYR A 66 -15.85 7.53 -8.84
CA TYR A 66 -15.40 6.24 -9.36
C TYR A 66 -14.47 6.32 -10.59
N ALA A 67 -14.69 7.28 -11.48
CA ALA A 67 -13.88 7.43 -12.70
C ALA A 67 -12.41 7.79 -12.40
N LEU A 68 -12.18 8.65 -11.39
CA LEU A 68 -10.85 9.05 -10.94
C LEU A 68 -10.24 7.98 -10.02
N ALA A 69 -11.04 7.35 -9.15
CA ALA A 69 -10.58 6.24 -8.31
C ALA A 69 -10.00 5.08 -9.12
N ARG A 70 -10.64 4.72 -10.25
CA ARG A 70 -10.14 3.67 -11.16
C ARG A 70 -8.70 3.92 -11.62
N ARG A 71 -8.34 5.17 -11.94
CA ARG A 71 -6.98 5.52 -12.37
C ARG A 71 -5.95 5.29 -11.24
N VAL A 72 -6.30 5.64 -10.01
CA VAL A 72 -5.45 5.43 -8.84
C VAL A 72 -5.23 3.93 -8.59
N ILE A 73 -6.28 3.12 -8.70
CA ILE A 73 -6.19 1.67 -8.53
C ILE A 73 -5.25 1.07 -9.59
N TRP A 74 -5.39 1.46 -10.86
CA TRP A 74 -4.48 0.99 -11.92
C TRP A 74 -3.04 1.46 -11.70
N ALA A 75 -2.82 2.69 -11.22
CA ALA A 75 -1.49 3.18 -10.87
C ALA A 75 -0.86 2.37 -9.72
N GLY A 76 -1.64 2.09 -8.66
CA GLY A 76 -1.19 1.25 -7.55
C GLY A 76 -0.88 -0.18 -7.97
N PHE A 77 -1.75 -0.78 -8.80
CA PHE A 77 -1.51 -2.12 -9.35
C PHE A 77 -0.24 -2.16 -10.21
N GLY A 78 -0.05 -1.19 -11.11
CA GLY A 78 1.16 -1.08 -11.93
C GLY A 78 2.43 -0.92 -11.09
N ALA A 79 2.37 -0.10 -10.03
CA ALA A 79 3.48 0.09 -9.10
C ALA A 79 3.81 -1.20 -8.34
N MET A 80 2.80 -1.95 -7.87
CA MET A 80 3.04 -3.25 -7.23
C MET A 80 3.64 -4.27 -8.19
N LEU A 81 3.13 -4.36 -9.42
CA LEU A 81 3.67 -5.26 -10.43
C LEU A 81 5.14 -4.95 -10.72
N PHE A 82 5.47 -3.67 -10.88
CA PHE A 82 6.85 -3.22 -11.05
C PHE A 82 7.72 -3.60 -9.86
N ALA A 83 7.25 -3.36 -8.62
CA ALA A 83 7.98 -3.73 -7.41
C ALA A 83 8.21 -5.26 -7.32
N THR A 84 7.23 -6.07 -7.68
CA THR A 84 7.34 -7.53 -7.73
C THR A 84 8.38 -7.97 -8.76
N VAL A 85 8.33 -7.43 -9.98
CA VAL A 85 9.29 -7.77 -11.05
C VAL A 85 10.70 -7.32 -10.66
N MET A 86 10.86 -6.11 -10.13
CA MET A 86 12.13 -5.60 -9.64
C MET A 86 12.70 -6.50 -8.54
N THR A 87 11.88 -6.87 -7.55
CA THR A 87 12.31 -7.78 -6.46
C THR A 87 12.73 -9.14 -7.01
N TRP A 88 11.98 -9.70 -7.96
CA TRP A 88 12.32 -10.98 -8.59
C TRP A 88 13.65 -10.91 -9.33
N VAL A 89 13.87 -9.86 -10.13
CA VAL A 89 15.13 -9.63 -10.85
C VAL A 89 16.30 -9.51 -9.89
N VAL A 90 16.17 -8.71 -8.82
CA VAL A 90 17.23 -8.50 -7.82
C VAL A 90 17.56 -9.79 -7.07
N LEU A 91 16.56 -10.58 -6.69
CA LEU A 91 16.78 -11.87 -6.01
C LEU A 91 17.42 -12.93 -6.90
N ALA A 92 17.24 -12.85 -8.22
CA ALA A 92 17.86 -13.77 -9.17
C ALA A 92 19.34 -13.46 -9.44
N MET A 93 19.81 -12.24 -9.10
CA MET A 93 21.21 -11.88 -9.24
C MET A 93 22.07 -12.55 -8.16
N PRO A 94 23.28 -13.02 -8.49
CA PRO A 94 24.18 -13.56 -7.48
C PRO A 94 24.58 -12.47 -6.49
N ALA A 95 24.49 -12.77 -5.20
CA ALA A 95 24.97 -11.87 -4.17
C ALA A 95 26.50 -11.71 -4.27
N SER A 96 26.99 -10.50 -4.04
CA SER A 96 28.43 -10.28 -3.86
C SER A 96 28.95 -11.18 -2.72
N PRO A 97 30.02 -11.96 -2.94
CA PRO A 97 30.65 -12.76 -1.88
C PRO A 97 31.40 -11.91 -0.83
N ASN A 98 31.65 -10.64 -1.15
CA ASN A 98 32.35 -9.67 -0.29
C ASN A 98 31.36 -8.76 0.42
#